data_AF-A0A952UPJ1-F1
#
_entry.id   AF-A0A952UPJ1-F1
#
_cell.length_a   1.000
_cell.length_b   1.000
_cell.length_c   1.000
_cell.angle_alpha   90.00
_cell.angle_beta   90.00
_cell.angle_gamma   90.00
#
_symmetry.space_group_name_H-M   'P 1'
#
loop_
_entity.id
_entity.type
_entity.pdbx_description
1 polymer ?
#
loop_
_entity_poly.entity_id
_entity_poly.type
_entity_poly.pdbx_seq_one_letter_code
_entity_poly.pdbx_strand_id
1 'polypeptide(L)'
;MVSKLFRGAAFSLVAALIATALAQYGYQPFFSQPLVQSRAYGMELILVRLRAIDQFDAPLDDDLMELVEMLESDANRFIGTLRAADPELAAELQDEIEELEEKVEEGRNHHGSVKEVTELTQRAYDLIIPAEVRKSPAFIAALIADLTLGEGGVAEGYEEAILDEEPFLFTGGWSSLQSVKALWAQLGSYATPAQAADVDEMVAQLDDIYFAPEPPEPLVGNPEEAEAPAQRMLGLIEPIADAEVFAGRDMPALAVSLVATQAQACRAYAAGTAEVGLEGVYAVGEMYARYLAGFLGFMAPDVHEEAAEVIYALTGIQDEGAEDEEDEDDEDERPEVADPAAACRELLEALEEAVEVLGG
;
A
#
# COMPACT_ATOMS: atom_id res chain seq x y z
N MET A 1 60.14 1.16 -4.27
CA MET A 1 59.01 2.08 -4.53
C MET A 1 57.72 1.36 -4.95
N VAL A 2 57.78 0.24 -5.68
CA VAL A 2 56.59 -0.52 -6.16
C VAL A 2 55.74 -1.13 -5.02
N SER A 3 56.35 -1.49 -3.88
CA SER A 3 55.64 -2.15 -2.76
C SER A 3 54.75 -1.22 -1.90
N LYS A 4 54.97 0.11 -1.93
CA LYS A 4 54.13 1.06 -1.19
C LYS A 4 52.88 1.48 -1.97
N LEU A 5 52.96 1.52 -3.30
CA LEU A 5 51.83 1.82 -4.19
C LEU A 5 50.78 0.70 -4.20
N PHE A 6 51.20 -0.56 -4.14
CA PHE A 6 50.28 -1.71 -4.07
C PHE A 6 49.48 -1.80 -2.76
N ARG A 7 50.04 -1.34 -1.64
CA ARG A 7 49.34 -1.33 -0.35
C ARG A 7 48.28 -0.23 -0.24
N GLY A 8 48.48 0.92 -0.90
CA GLY A 8 47.50 1.99 -0.97
C GLY A 8 46.29 1.62 -1.83
N ALA A 9 46.54 1.03 -3.00
CA ALA A 9 45.47 0.60 -3.91
C ALA A 9 44.60 -0.54 -3.31
N ALA A 10 45.21 -1.50 -2.60
CA ALA A 10 44.46 -2.56 -1.93
C ALA A 10 43.60 -2.04 -0.75
N PHE A 11 44.07 -1.04 -0.01
CA PHE A 11 43.30 -0.41 1.06
C PHE A 11 42.12 0.42 0.54
N SER A 12 42.30 1.14 -0.57
CA SER A 12 41.22 1.89 -1.22
C SER A 12 40.18 0.98 -1.87
N LEU A 13 40.57 -0.17 -2.42
CA LEU A 13 39.63 -1.14 -2.99
C LEU A 13 38.80 -1.84 -1.90
N VAL A 14 39.42 -2.19 -0.76
CA VAL A 14 38.71 -2.78 0.38
C VAL A 14 37.80 -1.75 1.06
N ALA A 15 38.22 -0.49 1.19
CA ALA A 15 37.36 0.58 1.69
C ALA A 15 36.19 0.90 0.75
N ALA A 16 36.41 0.85 -0.57
CA ALA A 16 35.34 1.01 -1.56
C ALA A 16 34.38 -0.18 -1.56
N LEU A 17 34.87 -1.41 -1.42
CA LEU A 17 34.05 -2.63 -1.34
C LEU A 17 33.26 -2.73 -0.03
N ILE A 18 33.83 -2.23 1.09
CA ILE A 18 33.11 -2.12 2.37
C ILE A 18 32.08 -0.98 2.30
N ALA A 19 32.36 0.12 1.59
CA ALA A 19 31.40 1.21 1.41
C ALA A 19 30.24 0.83 0.46
N THR A 20 30.48 0.02 -0.56
CA THR A 20 29.41 -0.48 -1.45
C THR A 20 28.61 -1.63 -0.85
N ALA A 21 29.15 -2.33 0.17
CA ALA A 21 28.43 -3.38 0.90
C ALA A 21 27.69 -2.87 2.15
N LEU A 22 27.76 -1.56 2.45
CA LEU A 22 27.18 -0.94 3.65
C LEU A 22 26.32 0.29 3.36
N ALA A 23 25.84 0.47 2.12
CA ALA A 23 24.73 1.40 1.86
C ALA A 23 23.38 0.69 2.13
N GLN A 24 23.28 0.00 3.27
CA GLN A 24 22.00 -0.49 3.76
C GLN A 24 21.41 0.61 4.62
N TYR A 25 20.17 1.00 4.30
CA TYR A 25 19.41 1.92 5.13
C TYR A 25 19.28 1.35 6.55
N GLY A 26 19.25 2.24 7.56
CA GLY A 26 19.14 1.84 8.96
C GLY A 26 17.80 1.18 9.31
N TYR A 27 16.77 1.42 8.50
CA TYR A 27 15.41 0.92 8.73
C TYR A 27 14.83 0.24 7.48
N GLN A 28 14.05 -0.82 7.71
CA GLN A 28 13.35 -1.60 6.68
C GLN A 28 11.89 -1.81 7.15
N PRO A 29 11.02 -0.80 7.05
CA PRO A 29 9.66 -0.82 7.63
C PRO A 29 8.81 -2.00 7.15
N PHE A 30 8.84 -2.30 5.85
CA PHE A 30 8.12 -3.43 5.23
C PHE A 30 8.56 -4.82 5.72
N PHE A 31 9.77 -4.94 6.25
CA PHE A 31 10.32 -6.22 6.77
C PHE A 31 10.22 -6.30 8.28
N SER A 32 10.46 -5.18 8.97
CA SER A 32 10.54 -5.15 10.43
C SER A 32 9.18 -5.07 11.11
N GLN A 33 8.18 -4.45 10.47
CA GLN A 33 6.84 -4.28 11.02
C GLN A 33 5.74 -4.36 9.93
N PRO A 34 5.70 -5.43 9.10
CA PRO A 34 4.78 -5.54 7.95
C PRO A 34 3.31 -5.32 8.33
N LEU A 35 2.86 -5.93 9.44
CA LEU A 35 1.47 -5.77 9.90
C LEU A 35 1.16 -4.34 10.36
N VAL A 36 2.10 -3.66 11.01
CA VAL A 36 1.89 -2.27 11.45
C VAL A 36 1.80 -1.34 10.24
N GLN A 37 2.65 -1.57 9.24
CA GLN A 37 2.63 -0.83 7.99
C GLN A 37 1.31 -1.05 7.23
N SER A 38 0.90 -2.30 7.01
CA SER A 38 -0.35 -2.64 6.30
C SER A 38 -1.60 -2.07 6.99
N ARG A 39 -1.67 -2.13 8.32
CA ARG A 39 -2.79 -1.55 9.10
C ARG A 39 -2.86 -0.04 8.93
N ALA A 40 -1.71 0.61 9.05
CA ALA A 40 -1.63 2.05 8.88
C ALA A 40 -1.99 2.46 7.47
N TYR A 41 -1.57 1.69 6.47
CA TYR A 41 -1.94 1.93 5.08
C TYR A 41 -3.46 1.85 4.88
N GLY A 42 -4.13 0.80 5.37
CA GLY A 42 -5.60 0.71 5.31
C GLY A 42 -6.32 1.88 5.97
N MET A 43 -5.81 2.39 7.10
CA MET A 43 -6.39 3.59 7.71
C MET A 43 -6.12 4.87 6.88
N GLU A 44 -4.95 5.02 6.26
CA GLU A 44 -4.68 6.14 5.35
C GLU A 44 -5.56 6.08 4.10
N LEU A 45 -5.80 4.88 3.57
CA LEU A 45 -6.68 4.61 2.43
C LEU A 45 -8.13 5.04 2.71
N ILE A 46 -8.68 4.67 3.88
CA ILE A 46 -9.97 5.21 4.34
C ILE A 46 -9.94 6.74 4.36
N LEU A 47 -8.92 7.35 4.98
CA LEU A 47 -8.83 8.82 5.08
C LEU A 47 -8.69 9.51 3.72
N VAL A 48 -8.04 8.85 2.75
CA VAL A 48 -7.93 9.30 1.35
C VAL A 48 -9.30 9.28 0.68
N ARG A 49 -10.01 8.15 0.73
CA ARG A 49 -11.33 7.98 0.12
C ARG A 49 -12.35 8.96 0.70
N LEU A 50 -12.38 9.08 2.04
CA LEU A 50 -13.22 10.06 2.74
C LEU A 50 -12.93 11.51 2.31
N ARG A 51 -11.66 11.87 2.11
CA ARG A 51 -11.29 13.21 1.63
C ARG A 51 -11.75 13.45 0.19
N ALA A 52 -11.65 12.43 -0.67
CA ALA A 52 -12.09 12.50 -2.06
C ALA A 52 -13.61 12.76 -2.13
N ILE A 53 -14.42 11.93 -1.47
CA ILE A 53 -15.88 12.06 -1.50
C ILE A 53 -16.40 13.32 -0.79
N ASP A 54 -15.65 13.87 0.18
CA ASP A 54 -15.99 15.15 0.83
C ASP A 54 -15.88 16.36 -0.11
N GLN A 55 -15.23 16.22 -1.27
CA GLN A 55 -15.15 17.30 -2.27
C GLN A 55 -16.47 17.53 -3.02
N PHE A 56 -17.39 16.56 -2.96
CA PHE A 56 -18.61 16.53 -3.77
C PHE A 56 -19.86 16.60 -2.90
N ASP A 57 -20.85 17.40 -3.33
CA ASP A 57 -22.16 17.46 -2.69
C ASP A 57 -23.04 16.29 -3.17
N ALA A 58 -23.93 15.79 -2.31
CA ALA A 58 -24.91 14.78 -2.70
C ALA A 58 -25.93 15.29 -3.76
N PRO A 59 -26.41 14.43 -4.68
CA PRO A 59 -26.02 13.02 -4.84
C PRO A 59 -24.62 12.88 -5.46
N LEU A 60 -23.87 11.87 -5.01
CA LEU A 60 -22.62 11.49 -5.68
C LEU A 60 -22.93 10.90 -7.06
N ASP A 61 -21.96 11.04 -7.96
CA ASP A 61 -21.97 10.31 -9.22
C ASP A 61 -21.77 8.81 -8.95
N ASP A 62 -22.34 7.95 -9.78
CA ASP A 62 -22.32 6.49 -9.55
C ASP A 62 -20.87 5.98 -9.46
N ASP A 63 -19.98 6.47 -10.33
CA ASP A 63 -18.55 6.10 -10.34
C ASP A 63 -17.85 6.54 -9.04
N LEU A 64 -18.25 7.66 -8.43
CA LEU A 64 -17.67 8.12 -7.17
C LEU A 64 -18.14 7.30 -5.96
N MET A 65 -19.21 6.52 -6.09
CA MET A 65 -19.70 5.65 -5.01
C MET A 65 -18.75 4.46 -4.77
N GLU A 66 -18.02 4.02 -5.78
CA GLU A 66 -16.98 2.98 -5.67
C GLU A 66 -15.93 3.31 -4.59
N LEU A 67 -15.58 4.61 -4.44
CA LEU A 67 -14.69 5.07 -3.37
C LEU A 67 -15.26 4.84 -1.96
N VAL A 68 -16.57 4.74 -1.81
CA VAL A 68 -17.25 4.46 -0.54
C VAL A 68 -17.31 2.96 -0.30
N GLU A 69 -17.64 2.18 -1.33
CA GLU A 69 -17.72 0.71 -1.25
C GLU A 69 -16.38 0.08 -0.84
N MET A 70 -15.26 0.68 -1.28
CA MET A 70 -13.92 0.22 -0.89
C MET A 70 -13.56 0.40 0.61
N LEU A 71 -14.32 1.21 1.38
CA LEU A 71 -13.99 1.51 2.78
C LEU A 71 -14.01 0.25 3.67
N GLU A 72 -14.91 -0.69 3.39
CA GLU A 72 -14.97 -1.96 4.14
C GLU A 72 -13.73 -2.82 3.88
N SER A 73 -13.30 -2.90 2.62
CA SER A 73 -12.08 -3.63 2.24
C SER A 73 -10.84 -3.04 2.92
N ASP A 74 -10.73 -1.70 2.96
CA ASP A 74 -9.65 -1.03 3.68
C ASP A 74 -9.67 -1.30 5.19
N ALA A 75 -10.87 -1.32 5.78
CA ALA A 75 -11.05 -1.61 7.21
C ALA A 75 -10.58 -3.02 7.58
N ASN A 76 -10.73 -3.99 6.68
CA ASN A 76 -10.25 -5.37 6.90
C ASN A 76 -8.74 -5.47 7.15
N ARG A 77 -7.95 -4.46 6.75
CA ARG A 77 -6.51 -4.38 7.04
C ARG A 77 -6.21 -4.17 8.52
N PHE A 78 -7.17 -3.74 9.36
CA PHE A 78 -6.91 -3.44 10.78
C PHE A 78 -8.04 -3.71 11.78
N ILE A 79 -9.26 -4.03 11.32
CA ILE A 79 -10.44 -4.10 12.19
C ILE A 79 -10.34 -5.19 13.27
N GLY A 80 -9.67 -6.31 12.99
CA GLY A 80 -9.49 -7.40 13.95
C GLY A 80 -8.62 -7.00 15.14
N THR A 81 -7.54 -6.27 14.87
CA THR A 81 -6.64 -5.70 15.87
C THR A 81 -7.33 -4.59 16.64
N LEU A 82 -8.10 -3.74 15.96
CA LEU A 82 -8.92 -2.72 16.62
C LEU A 82 -9.91 -3.38 17.58
N ARG A 83 -10.67 -4.39 17.14
CA ARG A 83 -11.65 -5.12 17.95
C ARG A 83 -11.01 -5.81 19.14
N ALA A 84 -9.81 -6.34 18.99
CA ALA A 84 -9.07 -6.94 20.10
C ALA A 84 -8.63 -5.91 21.16
N ALA A 85 -8.37 -4.67 20.75
CA ALA A 85 -7.95 -3.58 21.63
C ALA A 85 -9.14 -2.82 22.26
N ASP A 86 -10.14 -2.49 21.44
CA ASP A 86 -11.35 -1.76 21.79
C ASP A 86 -12.53 -2.23 20.90
N PRO A 87 -13.33 -3.22 21.39
CA PRO A 87 -14.47 -3.75 20.64
C PRO A 87 -15.57 -2.70 20.38
N GLU A 88 -15.71 -1.70 21.25
CA GLU A 88 -16.76 -0.67 21.09
C GLU A 88 -16.37 0.27 19.96
N LEU A 89 -15.11 0.71 19.89
CA LEU A 89 -14.61 1.54 18.79
C LEU A 89 -14.62 0.78 17.44
N ALA A 90 -14.32 -0.53 17.44
CA ALA A 90 -14.40 -1.33 16.21
C ALA A 90 -15.83 -1.41 15.66
N ALA A 91 -16.82 -1.65 16.53
CA ALA A 91 -18.22 -1.68 16.13
C ALA A 91 -18.71 -0.30 15.68
N GLU A 92 -18.38 0.76 16.44
CA GLU A 92 -18.73 2.15 16.10
C GLU A 92 -18.17 2.55 14.72
N LEU A 93 -16.94 2.15 14.39
CA LEU A 93 -16.35 2.43 13.08
C LEU A 93 -17.07 1.70 11.94
N GLN A 94 -17.40 0.42 12.10
CA GLN A 94 -18.11 -0.33 11.05
C GLN A 94 -19.53 0.19 10.84
N ASP A 95 -20.28 0.39 11.92
CA ASP A 95 -21.65 0.91 11.86
C ASP A 95 -21.70 2.28 11.14
N GLU A 96 -20.70 3.15 11.34
CA GLU A 96 -20.63 4.46 10.66
C GLU A 96 -20.12 4.38 9.22
N ILE A 97 -19.34 3.35 8.85
CA ILE A 97 -19.02 3.06 7.44
C ILE A 97 -20.30 2.61 6.71
N GLU A 98 -21.05 1.67 7.27
CA GLU A 98 -22.33 1.18 6.72
C GLU A 98 -23.34 2.35 6.56
N GLU A 99 -23.49 3.21 7.58
CA GLU A 99 -24.41 4.37 7.49
C GLU A 99 -23.93 5.43 6.48
N LEU A 100 -22.62 5.54 6.22
CA LEU A 100 -22.09 6.41 5.18
C LEU A 100 -22.48 5.89 3.79
N GLU A 101 -22.28 4.60 3.55
CA GLU A 101 -22.66 3.90 2.31
C GLU A 101 -24.16 4.05 2.04
N GLU A 102 -25.02 3.70 3.01
CA GLU A 102 -26.48 3.84 2.89
C GLU A 102 -26.90 5.30 2.58
N LYS A 103 -26.19 6.31 3.10
CA LYS A 103 -26.49 7.71 2.79
C LYS A 103 -26.13 8.05 1.36
N VAL A 104 -24.98 7.61 0.89
CA VAL A 104 -24.48 7.88 -0.46
C VAL A 104 -25.40 7.23 -1.49
N GLU A 105 -25.74 5.95 -1.32
CA GLU A 105 -26.66 5.21 -2.19
C GLU A 105 -28.06 5.86 -2.27
N GLU A 106 -28.56 6.35 -1.13
CA GLU A 106 -29.86 7.03 -1.08
C GLU A 106 -29.81 8.49 -1.58
N GLY A 107 -28.64 8.97 -2.03
CA GLY A 107 -28.42 10.35 -2.47
C GLY A 107 -28.62 11.38 -1.35
N ARG A 108 -28.41 10.98 -0.10
CA ARG A 108 -28.49 11.83 1.10
C ARG A 108 -27.16 12.54 1.34
N ASN A 109 -27.23 13.65 2.09
CA ASN A 109 -26.03 14.37 2.52
C ASN A 109 -25.13 13.48 3.40
N HIS A 110 -23.91 13.24 2.94
CA HIS A 110 -22.92 12.34 3.53
C HIS A 110 -21.83 13.02 4.37
N HIS A 111 -21.58 14.33 4.19
CA HIS A 111 -20.49 15.06 4.86
C HIS A 111 -20.44 14.88 6.39
N GLY A 112 -21.60 14.72 7.04
CA GLY A 112 -21.67 14.43 8.47
C GLY A 112 -21.05 13.08 8.83
N SER A 113 -21.37 12.03 8.07
CA SER A 113 -20.81 10.68 8.26
C SER A 113 -19.35 10.61 7.83
N VAL A 114 -18.98 11.28 6.74
CA VAL A 114 -17.56 11.41 6.33
C VAL A 114 -16.70 11.90 7.49
N LYS A 115 -17.18 12.95 8.18
CA LYS A 115 -16.50 13.49 9.35
C LYS A 115 -16.43 12.49 10.51
N GLU A 116 -17.52 11.78 10.79
CA GLU A 116 -17.56 10.81 11.90
C GLU A 116 -16.59 9.64 11.64
N VAL A 117 -16.64 9.02 10.45
CA VAL A 117 -15.72 7.95 10.05
C VAL A 117 -14.27 8.43 10.07
N THR A 118 -14.01 9.68 9.65
CA THR A 118 -12.67 10.29 9.75
C THR A 118 -12.18 10.35 11.20
N GLU A 119 -13.02 10.82 12.13
CA GLU A 119 -12.66 10.94 13.55
C GLU A 119 -12.46 9.57 14.20
N LEU A 120 -13.28 8.58 13.86
CA LEU A 120 -13.18 7.19 14.34
C LEU A 120 -11.93 6.50 13.81
N THR A 121 -11.60 6.68 12.52
CA THR A 121 -10.39 6.15 11.91
C THR A 121 -9.14 6.73 12.56
N GLN A 122 -9.13 8.03 12.85
CA GLN A 122 -8.02 8.67 13.59
C GLN A 122 -7.88 8.13 15.03
N ARG A 123 -9.01 7.88 15.73
CA ARG A 123 -9.00 7.23 17.05
C ARG A 123 -8.42 5.81 16.97
N ALA A 124 -8.80 5.04 15.96
CA ALA A 124 -8.23 3.71 15.72
C ALA A 124 -6.72 3.79 15.49
N TYR A 125 -6.29 4.71 14.61
CA TYR A 125 -4.89 4.97 14.30
C TYR A 125 -4.07 5.29 15.56
N ASP A 126 -4.60 6.15 16.43
CA ASP A 126 -3.99 6.53 17.70
C ASP A 126 -3.86 5.35 18.69
N LEU A 127 -4.83 4.43 18.66
CA LEU A 127 -4.95 3.29 19.56
C LEU A 127 -4.03 2.14 19.16
N ILE A 128 -4.03 1.73 17.89
CA ILE A 128 -3.37 0.50 17.44
C ILE A 128 -1.94 0.72 16.91
N ILE A 129 -1.60 1.93 16.47
CA ILE A 129 -0.24 2.24 15.99
C ILE A 129 0.53 3.04 17.06
N PRO A 130 1.62 2.48 17.63
CA PRO A 130 2.35 3.14 18.69
C PRO A 130 2.86 4.52 18.30
N ALA A 131 2.75 5.49 19.21
CA ALA A 131 3.05 6.89 18.92
C ALA A 131 4.52 7.13 18.50
N GLU A 132 5.45 6.31 18.97
CA GLU A 132 6.85 6.34 18.58
C GLU A 132 7.08 5.82 17.16
N VAL A 133 6.27 4.85 16.69
CA VAL A 133 6.32 4.35 15.31
C VAL A 133 5.76 5.41 14.38
N ARG A 134 4.58 5.96 14.70
CA ARG A 134 3.90 7.00 13.89
C ARG A 134 4.75 8.23 13.62
N LYS A 135 5.61 8.60 14.57
CA LYS A 135 6.48 9.79 14.47
C LYS A 135 7.85 9.48 13.87
N SER A 136 8.16 8.21 13.60
CA SER A 136 9.45 7.83 13.07
C SER A 136 9.56 8.21 11.58
N PRO A 137 10.69 8.79 11.13
CA PRO A 137 10.89 9.12 9.73
C PRO A 137 10.72 7.91 8.80
N ALA A 138 11.17 6.73 9.23
CA ALA A 138 11.07 5.50 8.45
C ALA A 138 9.63 5.07 8.18
N PHE A 139 8.75 5.14 9.19
CA PHE A 139 7.34 4.82 9.04
C PHE A 139 6.61 5.85 8.15
N ILE A 140 6.88 7.14 8.34
CA ILE A 140 6.30 8.19 7.50
C ILE A 140 6.73 8.00 6.04
N ALA A 141 8.00 7.69 5.78
CA ALA A 141 8.49 7.44 4.44
C ALA A 141 7.88 6.19 3.80
N ALA A 142 7.61 5.14 4.59
CA ALA A 142 6.92 3.95 4.11
C ALA A 142 5.46 4.24 3.73
N LEU A 143 4.74 5.03 4.53
CA LEU A 143 3.38 5.47 4.16
C LEU A 143 3.36 6.36 2.92
N ILE A 144 4.38 7.22 2.74
CA ILE A 144 4.54 7.95 1.48
C ILE A 144 4.73 6.96 0.33
N ALA A 145 5.55 5.92 0.50
CA ALA A 145 5.75 4.91 -0.54
C ALA A 145 4.45 4.18 -0.90
N ASP A 146 3.72 3.68 0.09
CA ASP A 146 2.44 3.00 -0.13
C ASP A 146 1.43 3.92 -0.84
N LEU A 147 1.22 5.15 -0.35
CA LEU A 147 0.28 6.09 -0.97
C LEU A 147 0.72 6.62 -2.35
N THR A 148 1.96 6.37 -2.77
CA THR A 148 2.45 6.82 -4.09
C THR A 148 2.44 5.73 -5.14
N LEU A 149 2.75 4.48 -4.77
CA LEU A 149 2.97 3.37 -5.70
C LEU A 149 2.17 2.12 -5.34
N GLY A 150 1.30 2.17 -4.34
CA GLY A 150 0.43 1.06 -3.97
C GLY A 150 -1.01 1.26 -4.40
N GLU A 151 -1.81 0.21 -4.18
CA GLU A 151 -3.25 0.15 -4.41
C GLU A 151 -4.01 1.37 -3.85
N GLY A 152 -4.74 2.10 -4.68
CA GLY A 152 -5.37 3.40 -4.39
C GLY A 152 -4.39 4.58 -4.35
N GLY A 153 -3.18 4.43 -4.87
CA GLY A 153 -2.07 5.38 -4.76
C GLY A 153 -2.06 6.47 -5.84
N VAL A 154 -1.03 7.31 -5.81
CA VAL A 154 -0.89 8.43 -6.78
C VAL A 154 -0.55 7.96 -8.20
N ALA A 155 0.35 6.98 -8.36
CA ALA A 155 0.76 6.53 -9.70
C ALA A 155 -0.35 5.71 -10.35
N GLU A 156 -0.77 4.66 -9.68
CA GLU A 156 -1.82 3.73 -10.11
C GLU A 156 -3.15 4.43 -10.35
N GLY A 157 -3.63 5.30 -9.44
CA GLY A 157 -4.88 6.03 -9.66
C GLY A 157 -4.87 6.97 -10.88
N TYR A 158 -3.70 7.31 -11.45
CA TYR A 158 -3.62 8.04 -12.72
C TYR A 158 -3.61 7.08 -13.91
N GLU A 159 -2.92 5.97 -13.76
CA GLU A 159 -2.79 4.91 -14.75
C GLU A 159 -4.13 4.24 -15.03
N GLU A 160 -4.79 3.71 -14.00
CA GLU A 160 -6.07 2.99 -14.10
C GLU A 160 -7.19 3.90 -14.59
N ALA A 161 -7.21 5.16 -14.14
CA ALA A 161 -8.17 6.14 -14.64
C ALA A 161 -8.07 6.38 -16.17
N ILE A 162 -6.91 6.08 -16.78
CA ILE A 162 -6.71 6.15 -18.23
C ILE A 162 -6.91 4.79 -18.91
N LEU A 163 -6.38 3.71 -18.31
CA LEU A 163 -6.40 2.37 -18.92
C LEU A 163 -7.77 1.71 -18.82
N ASP A 164 -8.41 1.80 -17.66
CA ASP A 164 -9.67 1.11 -17.35
C ASP A 164 -10.88 2.02 -17.60
N GLU A 165 -10.59 3.26 -18.02
CA GLU A 165 -11.58 4.31 -18.28
C GLU A 165 -12.46 4.64 -17.05
N GLU A 166 -11.92 4.43 -15.84
CA GLU A 166 -12.58 4.67 -14.54
C GLU A 166 -12.17 6.02 -13.91
N PRO A 167 -12.91 7.13 -14.14
CA PRO A 167 -12.42 8.46 -13.81
C PRO A 167 -12.39 8.74 -12.29
N PHE A 168 -13.09 7.95 -11.48
CA PHE A 168 -13.07 8.08 -10.02
C PHE A 168 -11.70 7.72 -9.42
N LEU A 169 -10.92 6.85 -10.06
CA LEU A 169 -9.56 6.48 -9.63
C LEU A 169 -8.61 7.69 -9.69
N PHE A 170 -8.81 8.60 -10.65
CA PHE A 170 -8.09 9.88 -10.68
C PHE A 170 -8.39 10.71 -9.43
N THR A 171 -9.65 10.73 -8.99
CA THR A 171 -10.06 11.43 -7.77
C THR A 171 -9.42 10.81 -6.53
N GLY A 172 -9.33 9.48 -6.49
CA GLY A 172 -8.59 8.72 -5.49
C GLY A 172 -7.11 9.11 -5.44
N GLY A 173 -6.42 9.05 -6.59
CA GLY A 173 -5.00 9.41 -6.71
C GLY A 173 -4.71 10.89 -6.35
N TRP A 174 -5.60 11.82 -6.71
CA TRP A 174 -5.53 13.22 -6.27
C TRP A 174 -5.56 13.33 -4.73
N SER A 175 -6.45 12.56 -4.10
CA SER A 175 -6.59 12.58 -2.64
C SER A 175 -5.39 11.91 -1.96
N SER A 176 -4.86 10.82 -2.52
CA SER A 176 -3.61 10.18 -2.10
C SER A 176 -2.46 11.18 -2.14
N LEU A 177 -2.36 12.00 -3.19
CA LEU A 177 -1.36 13.07 -3.28
C LEU A 177 -1.51 14.10 -2.15
N GLN A 178 -2.73 14.43 -1.72
CA GLN A 178 -2.91 15.33 -0.57
C GLN A 178 -2.41 14.71 0.74
N SER A 179 -2.63 13.40 0.96
CA SER A 179 -2.06 12.68 2.10
C SER A 179 -0.53 12.65 2.04
N VAL A 180 0.04 12.34 0.88
CA VAL A 180 1.49 12.37 0.63
C VAL A 180 2.08 13.74 0.96
N LYS A 181 1.45 14.84 0.54
CA LYS A 181 1.89 16.20 0.87
C LYS A 181 1.86 16.49 2.37
N ALA A 182 0.85 15.99 3.09
CA ALA A 182 0.76 16.13 4.54
C ALA A 182 1.84 15.32 5.29
N LEU A 183 2.14 14.10 4.82
CA LEU A 183 3.22 13.26 5.34
C LEU A 183 4.59 13.87 5.02
N TRP A 184 4.78 14.37 3.80
CA TRP A 184 5.98 15.07 3.39
C TRP A 184 6.23 16.33 4.23
N ALA A 185 5.20 17.10 4.56
CA ALA A 185 5.36 18.25 5.47
C ALA A 185 5.92 17.87 6.85
N GLN A 186 5.67 16.63 7.30
CA GLN A 186 6.25 16.09 8.53
C GLN A 186 7.69 15.60 8.31
N LEU A 187 7.92 14.79 7.27
CA LEU A 187 9.23 14.21 6.96
C LEU A 187 10.26 15.26 6.51
N GLY A 188 9.82 16.28 5.78
CA GLY A 188 10.66 17.38 5.28
C GLY A 188 11.33 18.18 6.40
N SER A 189 10.84 18.10 7.64
CA SER A 189 11.51 18.69 8.81
C SER A 189 12.89 18.07 9.12
N TYR A 190 13.17 16.88 8.60
CA TYR A 190 14.46 16.18 8.68
C TYR A 190 15.37 16.44 7.47
N ALA A 191 14.84 17.03 6.40
CA ALA A 191 15.57 17.25 5.16
C ALA A 191 16.48 18.49 5.24
N THR A 192 17.60 18.44 4.50
CA THR A 192 18.34 19.68 4.18
C THR A 192 17.54 20.52 3.19
N PRO A 193 17.80 21.84 3.07
CA PRO A 193 17.08 22.68 2.09
C PRO A 193 17.22 22.21 0.64
N ALA A 194 18.33 21.56 0.28
CA ALA A 194 18.52 21.01 -1.06
C ALA A 194 17.65 19.76 -1.28
N GLN A 195 17.68 18.81 -0.34
CA GLN A 195 16.83 17.63 -0.38
C GLN A 195 15.33 17.99 -0.40
N ALA A 196 14.95 18.99 0.39
CA ALA A 196 13.57 19.46 0.41
C ALA A 196 13.15 20.01 -0.96
N ALA A 197 13.99 20.86 -1.58
CA ALA A 197 13.72 21.40 -2.90
C ALA A 197 13.62 20.30 -3.99
N ASP A 198 14.45 19.25 -3.90
CA ASP A 198 14.41 18.14 -4.87
C ASP A 198 13.11 17.33 -4.75
N VAL A 199 12.60 17.10 -3.52
CA VAL A 199 11.32 16.42 -3.29
C VAL A 199 10.14 17.32 -3.69
N ASP A 200 10.20 18.60 -3.32
CA ASP A 200 9.17 19.59 -3.70
C ASP A 200 9.03 19.72 -5.22
N GLU A 201 10.12 19.53 -5.99
CA GLU A 201 10.07 19.47 -7.46
C GLU A 201 9.23 18.29 -7.96
N MET A 202 9.31 17.11 -7.32
CA MET A 202 8.52 15.93 -7.70
C MET A 202 7.06 16.09 -7.31
N VAL A 203 6.80 16.62 -6.11
CA VAL A 203 5.43 16.96 -5.67
C VAL A 203 4.79 17.97 -6.62
N ALA A 204 5.54 18.96 -7.09
CA ALA A 204 5.02 19.94 -8.05
C ALA A 204 4.66 19.31 -9.41
N GLN A 205 5.43 18.32 -9.88
CA GLN A 205 5.08 17.59 -11.11
C GLN A 205 3.79 16.78 -10.92
N LEU A 206 3.62 16.14 -9.76
CA LEU A 206 2.38 15.43 -9.44
C LEU A 206 1.18 16.39 -9.28
N ASP A 207 1.39 17.58 -8.70
CA ASP A 207 0.34 18.63 -8.63
C ASP A 207 -0.05 19.16 -10.03
N ASP A 208 0.87 19.17 -11.00
CA ASP A 208 0.57 19.56 -12.38
C ASP A 208 -0.33 18.50 -13.07
N ILE A 209 -0.19 17.22 -12.70
CA ILE A 209 -1.06 16.12 -13.16
C ILE A 209 -2.41 16.19 -12.43
N TYR A 210 -2.39 16.21 -11.10
CA TYR A 210 -3.55 16.23 -10.21
C TYR A 210 -3.93 17.65 -9.78
N PHE A 211 -4.28 18.50 -10.75
CA PHE A 211 -4.54 19.92 -10.50
C PHE A 211 -5.88 20.21 -9.79
N ALA A 212 -6.81 19.24 -9.79
CA ALA A 212 -8.14 19.31 -9.19
C ALA A 212 -8.58 17.89 -8.75
N PRO A 213 -9.56 17.76 -7.85
CA PRO A 213 -10.13 16.45 -7.53
C PRO A 213 -10.84 15.83 -8.73
N GLU A 214 -11.52 16.62 -9.57
CA GLU A 214 -12.14 16.12 -10.78
C GLU A 214 -11.10 15.87 -11.90
N PRO A 215 -11.21 14.74 -12.62
CA PRO A 215 -10.40 14.51 -13.80
C PRO A 215 -10.75 15.52 -14.92
N PRO A 216 -9.77 15.91 -15.76
CA PRO A 216 -10.06 16.66 -16.99
C PRO A 216 -10.92 15.84 -17.95
N GLU A 217 -11.84 16.49 -18.67
CA GLU A 217 -12.58 15.87 -19.78
C GLU A 217 -12.07 16.36 -21.16
N PRO A 218 -11.55 15.48 -22.03
CA PRO A 218 -11.27 14.06 -21.79
C PRO A 218 -9.96 13.88 -20.99
N LEU A 219 -9.89 12.80 -20.19
CA LEU A 219 -8.66 12.37 -19.54
C LEU A 219 -7.81 11.67 -20.61
N VAL A 220 -6.77 12.34 -21.07
CA VAL A 220 -5.86 11.86 -22.11
C VAL A 220 -4.43 12.11 -21.67
N GLY A 221 -3.60 11.07 -21.73
CA GLY A 221 -2.24 11.14 -21.22
C GLY A 221 -1.45 9.87 -21.51
N ASN A 222 -0.21 9.86 -21.05
CA ASN A 222 0.55 8.63 -20.90
C ASN A 222 0.16 8.05 -19.52
N PRO A 223 -0.45 6.86 -19.41
CA PRO A 223 -0.87 6.28 -18.11
C PRO A 223 0.24 6.30 -17.06
N GLU A 224 1.49 6.14 -17.50
CA GLU A 224 2.69 6.11 -16.66
C GLU A 224 3.25 7.50 -16.28
N GLU A 225 2.52 8.60 -16.57
CA GLU A 225 3.05 9.97 -16.36
C GLU A 225 3.26 10.29 -14.88
N ALA A 226 2.43 9.73 -13.99
CA ALA A 226 2.56 9.90 -12.54
C ALA A 226 3.63 8.97 -11.90
N GLU A 227 3.93 7.83 -12.52
CA GLU A 227 4.84 6.81 -11.97
C GLU A 227 6.28 7.35 -11.83
N ALA A 228 6.80 7.99 -12.88
CA ALA A 228 8.18 8.51 -12.89
C ALA A 228 8.49 9.55 -11.78
N PRO A 229 7.68 10.62 -11.58
CA PRO A 229 7.89 11.53 -10.46
C PRO A 229 7.64 10.86 -9.10
N ALA A 230 6.68 9.92 -8.98
CA ALA A 230 6.45 9.17 -7.75
C ALA A 230 7.68 8.33 -7.35
N GLN A 231 8.20 7.49 -8.25
CA GLN A 231 9.40 6.69 -7.99
C GLN A 231 10.63 7.55 -7.67
N ARG A 232 10.82 8.66 -8.41
CA ARG A 232 11.94 9.57 -8.16
C ARG A 232 11.83 10.24 -6.79
N MET A 233 10.62 10.63 -6.37
CA MET A 233 10.38 11.15 -5.04
C MET A 233 10.78 10.13 -3.97
N LEU A 234 10.41 8.86 -4.13
CA LEU A 234 10.77 7.81 -3.18
C LEU A 234 12.29 7.63 -3.05
N GLY A 235 13.02 7.63 -4.16
CA GLY A 235 14.49 7.59 -4.14
C GLY A 235 15.13 8.79 -3.41
N LEU A 236 14.44 9.94 -3.37
CA LEU A 236 14.90 11.14 -2.65
C LEU A 236 14.57 11.08 -1.14
N ILE A 237 13.47 10.45 -0.74
CA ILE A 237 13.08 10.37 0.69
C ILE A 237 13.81 9.27 1.46
N GLU A 238 14.21 8.17 0.82
CA GLU A 238 14.96 7.08 1.48
C GLU A 238 16.17 7.60 2.29
N PRO A 239 17.09 8.42 1.74
CA PRO A 239 18.22 8.95 2.50
C PRO A 239 17.83 10.02 3.54
N ILE A 240 16.65 10.63 3.46
CA ILE A 240 16.13 11.57 4.47
C ILE A 240 15.63 10.78 5.68
N ALA A 241 14.92 9.68 5.43
CA ALA A 241 14.34 8.81 6.45
C ALA A 241 15.31 7.76 7.00
N ASP A 242 16.46 7.56 6.33
CA ASP A 242 17.36 6.42 6.55
C ASP A 242 16.62 5.07 6.44
N ALA A 243 15.69 4.98 5.49
CA ALA A 243 14.76 3.86 5.37
C ALA A 243 14.72 3.31 3.94
N GLU A 244 14.72 1.99 3.82
CA GLU A 244 14.43 1.28 2.59
C GLU A 244 12.92 1.26 2.36
N VAL A 245 12.46 1.98 1.35
CA VAL A 245 11.01 2.09 1.03
C VAL A 245 10.61 1.29 -0.22
N PHE A 246 11.58 0.62 -0.86
CA PHE A 246 11.34 -0.31 -1.97
C PHE A 246 11.61 -1.74 -1.52
N ALA A 247 10.58 -2.48 -1.13
CA ALA A 247 10.74 -3.85 -0.63
C ALA A 247 11.21 -4.83 -1.72
N GLY A 248 10.86 -4.58 -2.99
CA GLY A 248 11.29 -5.40 -4.13
C GLY A 248 12.78 -5.34 -4.47
N ARG A 249 13.59 -4.50 -3.80
CA ARG A 249 15.03 -4.40 -4.08
C ARG A 249 15.79 -5.71 -3.80
N ASP A 250 15.31 -6.49 -2.84
CA ASP A 250 15.82 -7.83 -2.50
C ASP A 250 14.66 -8.82 -2.49
N MET A 251 14.20 -9.22 -3.68
CA MET A 251 13.09 -10.17 -3.85
C MET A 251 13.25 -11.48 -3.06
N PRO A 252 14.44 -12.13 -2.99
CA PRO A 252 14.62 -13.29 -2.13
C PRO A 252 14.37 -13.00 -0.65
N ALA A 253 14.89 -11.88 -0.13
CA ALA A 253 14.62 -11.49 1.25
C ALA A 253 13.13 -11.16 1.47
N LEU A 254 12.48 -10.54 0.48
CA LEU A 254 11.04 -10.25 0.52
C LEU A 254 10.23 -11.54 0.61
N ALA A 255 10.46 -12.51 -0.28
CA ALA A 255 9.74 -13.79 -0.26
C ALA A 255 9.85 -14.50 1.10
N VAL A 256 11.06 -14.53 1.69
CA VAL A 256 11.27 -15.09 3.04
C VAL A 256 10.48 -14.32 4.12
N SER A 257 10.40 -12.99 4.00
CA SER A 257 9.61 -12.14 4.89
C SER A 257 8.10 -12.40 4.75
N LEU A 258 7.61 -12.63 3.53
CA LEU A 258 6.21 -12.95 3.28
C LEU A 258 5.83 -14.30 3.89
N VAL A 259 6.66 -15.34 3.73
CA VAL A 259 6.47 -16.63 4.42
C VAL A 259 6.36 -16.45 5.94
N ALA A 260 7.27 -15.66 6.53
CA ALA A 260 7.26 -15.42 7.98
C ALA A 260 6.01 -14.65 8.46
N THR A 261 5.49 -13.76 7.63
CA THR A 261 4.26 -12.98 7.88
C THR A 261 3.02 -13.86 7.70
N GLN A 262 2.93 -14.61 6.61
CA GLN A 262 1.84 -15.55 6.33
C GLN A 262 1.75 -16.65 7.39
N ALA A 263 2.89 -17.18 7.86
CA ALA A 263 2.90 -18.14 8.96
C ALA A 263 2.32 -17.55 10.26
N GLN A 264 2.43 -16.23 10.49
CA GLN A 264 1.76 -15.56 11.61
C GLN A 264 0.26 -15.44 11.38
N ALA A 265 -0.17 -15.07 10.16
CA ALA A 265 -1.57 -15.02 9.76
C ALA A 265 -2.27 -16.36 10.00
N CYS A 266 -1.67 -17.47 9.55
CA CYS A 266 -2.28 -18.80 9.72
C CYS A 266 -2.33 -19.25 11.18
N ARG A 267 -1.41 -18.79 12.03
CA ARG A 267 -1.51 -19.01 13.48
C ARG A 267 -2.68 -18.24 14.09
N ALA A 268 -2.98 -17.03 13.61
CA ALA A 268 -4.14 -16.26 14.06
C ALA A 268 -5.46 -16.94 13.66
N TYR A 269 -5.57 -17.45 12.42
CA TYR A 269 -6.70 -18.29 12.01
C TYR A 269 -6.85 -19.53 12.91
N ALA A 270 -5.77 -20.27 13.15
CA ALA A 270 -5.80 -21.45 14.03
C ALA A 270 -6.15 -21.13 15.49
N ALA A 271 -5.88 -19.91 15.94
CA ALA A 271 -6.22 -19.43 17.28
C ALA A 271 -7.67 -18.92 17.40
N GLY A 272 -8.44 -18.90 16.31
CA GLY A 272 -9.81 -18.39 16.30
C GLY A 272 -9.92 -16.87 16.23
N THR A 273 -8.84 -16.17 15.86
CA THR A 273 -8.83 -14.73 15.61
C THR A 273 -8.74 -14.48 14.10
N ALA A 274 -9.81 -14.85 13.38
CA ALA A 274 -9.85 -14.87 11.92
C ALA A 274 -9.63 -13.49 11.29
N GLU A 275 -10.22 -12.42 11.84
CA GLU A 275 -10.02 -11.04 11.37
C GLU A 275 -8.54 -10.64 11.44
N VAL A 276 -7.84 -10.97 12.54
CA VAL A 276 -6.39 -10.72 12.67
C VAL A 276 -5.58 -11.60 11.70
N GLY A 277 -6.08 -12.79 11.37
CA GLY A 277 -5.51 -13.64 10.31
C GLY A 277 -5.58 -12.94 8.96
N LEU A 278 -6.75 -12.40 8.61
CA LEU A 278 -7.00 -11.70 7.36
C LEU A 278 -6.09 -10.47 7.19
N GLU A 279 -5.88 -9.68 8.25
CA GLU A 279 -4.94 -8.54 8.22
C GLU A 279 -3.52 -8.96 7.79
N GLY A 280 -3.10 -10.16 8.19
CA GLY A 280 -1.81 -10.71 7.77
C GLY A 280 -1.78 -11.15 6.32
N VAL A 281 -2.91 -11.59 5.77
CA VAL A 281 -3.05 -11.91 4.34
C VAL A 281 -3.02 -10.63 3.51
N TYR A 282 -3.68 -9.54 3.93
CA TYR A 282 -3.55 -8.23 3.26
C TYR A 282 -2.10 -7.73 3.24
N ALA A 283 -1.38 -7.84 4.37
CA ALA A 283 0.03 -7.43 4.45
C ALA A 283 0.95 -8.25 3.53
N VAL A 284 0.57 -9.51 3.25
CA VAL A 284 1.28 -10.40 2.32
C VAL A 284 0.89 -10.09 0.88
N GLY A 285 -0.41 -10.00 0.60
CA GLY A 285 -0.98 -9.78 -0.72
C GLY A 285 -0.46 -8.53 -1.38
N GLU A 286 -0.47 -7.41 -0.65
CA GLU A 286 0.04 -6.12 -1.15
C GLU A 286 1.50 -6.20 -1.64
N MET A 287 2.35 -6.81 -0.82
CA MET A 287 3.77 -6.92 -1.14
C MET A 287 4.05 -7.98 -2.21
N TYR A 288 3.17 -8.98 -2.30
CA TYR A 288 3.23 -10.02 -3.32
C TYR A 288 2.86 -9.44 -4.69
N ALA A 289 1.67 -8.83 -4.81
CA ALA A 289 1.16 -8.22 -6.03
C ALA A 289 2.17 -7.23 -6.62
N ARG A 290 2.61 -6.26 -5.81
CA ARG A 290 3.51 -5.19 -6.24
C ARG A 290 4.91 -5.63 -6.65
N TYR A 291 5.47 -6.67 -6.03
CA TYR A 291 6.90 -6.96 -6.17
C TYR A 291 7.26 -8.37 -6.63
N LEU A 292 6.41 -9.35 -6.40
CA LEU A 292 6.71 -10.76 -6.71
C LEU A 292 5.86 -11.31 -7.85
N ALA A 293 4.61 -10.87 -7.99
CA ALA A 293 3.64 -11.44 -8.91
C ALA A 293 4.16 -11.46 -10.36
N GLY A 294 4.50 -10.30 -10.94
CA GLY A 294 5.00 -10.24 -12.31
C GLY A 294 6.28 -11.05 -12.57
N PHE A 295 7.18 -11.15 -11.58
CA PHE A 295 8.36 -12.00 -11.70
C PHE A 295 8.02 -13.49 -11.64
N LEU A 296 7.16 -13.90 -10.70
CA LEU A 296 6.75 -15.29 -10.52
C LEU A 296 5.84 -15.75 -11.66
N GLY A 297 4.93 -14.92 -12.16
CA GLY A 297 4.14 -15.21 -13.36
C GLY A 297 5.02 -15.56 -14.57
N PHE A 298 6.19 -14.91 -14.70
CA PHE A 298 7.15 -15.26 -15.74
C PHE A 298 8.01 -16.50 -15.42
N MET A 299 8.50 -16.63 -14.19
CA MET A 299 9.51 -17.64 -13.83
C MET A 299 8.93 -18.98 -13.36
N ALA A 300 7.78 -18.94 -12.70
CA ALA A 300 7.09 -20.06 -12.08
C ALA A 300 5.56 -19.79 -12.08
N PRO A 301 4.92 -19.79 -13.27
CA PRO A 301 3.51 -19.42 -13.42
C PRO A 301 2.57 -20.23 -12.53
N ASP A 302 2.81 -21.54 -12.39
CA ASP A 302 1.99 -22.41 -11.53
C ASP A 302 2.00 -21.94 -10.05
N VAL A 303 3.17 -21.53 -9.53
CA VAL A 303 3.31 -21.01 -8.15
C VAL A 303 2.63 -19.64 -8.03
N HIS A 304 2.67 -18.85 -9.10
CA HIS A 304 2.02 -17.55 -9.14
C HIS A 304 0.49 -17.67 -9.13
N GLU A 305 -0.07 -18.51 -10.00
CA GLU A 305 -1.51 -18.79 -10.08
C GLU A 305 -2.05 -19.23 -8.70
N GLU A 306 -1.40 -20.21 -8.05
CA GLU A 306 -1.79 -20.69 -6.72
C GLU A 306 -1.76 -19.58 -5.65
N ALA A 307 -0.74 -18.72 -5.66
CA ALA A 307 -0.63 -17.64 -4.69
C ALA A 307 -1.63 -16.51 -4.96
N ALA A 308 -1.74 -16.07 -6.22
CA ALA A 308 -2.59 -14.96 -6.64
C ALA A 308 -4.07 -15.28 -6.46
N GLU A 309 -4.53 -16.48 -6.84
CA GLU A 309 -5.91 -16.92 -6.64
C GLU A 309 -6.31 -16.89 -5.17
N VAL A 310 -5.44 -17.37 -4.27
CA VAL A 310 -5.75 -17.39 -2.83
C VAL A 310 -5.73 -15.99 -2.23
N ILE A 311 -4.80 -15.13 -2.66
CA ILE A 311 -4.76 -13.72 -2.25
C ILE A 311 -6.06 -13.03 -2.68
N TYR A 312 -6.41 -13.11 -3.96
CA TYR A 312 -7.64 -12.52 -4.50
C TYR A 312 -8.88 -13.05 -3.78
N ALA A 313 -9.01 -14.36 -3.60
CA ALA A 313 -10.16 -14.96 -2.91
C ALA A 313 -10.34 -14.47 -1.47
N LEU A 314 -9.24 -14.19 -0.76
CA LEU A 314 -9.28 -13.74 0.63
C LEU A 314 -9.40 -12.23 0.78
N THR A 315 -8.77 -11.44 -0.11
CA THR A 315 -8.60 -9.99 0.08
C THR A 315 -9.14 -9.14 -1.06
N GLY A 316 -9.42 -9.73 -2.22
CA GLY A 316 -9.77 -9.01 -3.44
C GLY A 316 -8.58 -8.31 -4.11
N ILE A 317 -7.35 -8.52 -3.64
CA ILE A 317 -6.14 -7.91 -4.24
C ILE A 317 -5.79 -8.68 -5.51
N GLN A 318 -5.64 -7.97 -6.61
CA GLN A 318 -5.17 -8.50 -7.90
C GLN A 318 -3.68 -8.22 -8.07
N ASP A 319 -3.04 -8.77 -9.11
CA ASP A 319 -1.66 -8.39 -9.44
C ASP A 319 -1.62 -7.29 -10.51
N GLU A 320 -0.60 -6.43 -10.45
CA GLU A 320 -0.43 -5.25 -11.32
C GLU A 320 -0.09 -5.61 -12.79
N GLY A 321 -0.46 -6.81 -13.27
CA GLY A 321 -0.05 -7.32 -14.58
C GLY A 321 -0.90 -8.43 -15.19
N ALA A 322 -2.00 -8.85 -14.55
CA ALA A 322 -3.03 -9.62 -15.22
C ALA A 322 -3.65 -8.74 -16.31
N GLU A 323 -3.39 -9.06 -17.59
CA GLU A 323 -4.25 -8.55 -18.66
C GLU A 323 -5.63 -9.14 -18.40
N ASP A 324 -6.64 -8.29 -18.15
CA ASP A 324 -8.04 -8.70 -18.14
C ASP A 324 -8.32 -9.44 -19.44
N GLU A 325 -8.36 -10.77 -19.39
CA GLU A 325 -9.02 -11.52 -20.44
C GLU A 325 -10.50 -11.14 -20.32
N GLU A 326 -10.94 -10.25 -21.21
CA GLU A 326 -12.33 -9.81 -21.43
C GLU A 326 -13.28 -11.02 -21.54
N ASP A 327 -13.61 -11.68 -20.43
CA ASP A 327 -14.72 -12.63 -20.35
C ASP A 327 -15.94 -11.83 -19.87
N GLU A 328 -16.62 -11.22 -20.85
CA GLU A 328 -17.80 -10.34 -20.75
C GLU A 328 -19.05 -10.92 -20.02
N ASP A 329 -18.97 -11.94 -19.16
CA ASP A 329 -20.18 -12.62 -18.66
C ASP A 329 -20.17 -13.19 -17.21
N ASP A 330 -19.11 -13.07 -16.41
CA ASP A 330 -19.17 -13.45 -14.99
C ASP A 330 -18.98 -12.19 -14.13
N GLU A 331 -20.04 -11.78 -13.42
CA GLU A 331 -19.98 -10.79 -12.35
C GLU A 331 -18.74 -11.10 -11.48
N ASP A 332 -17.89 -10.10 -11.21
CA ASP A 332 -16.66 -10.15 -10.39
C ASP A 332 -16.93 -10.53 -8.91
N GLU A 333 -17.72 -11.57 -8.68
CA GLU A 333 -18.00 -12.12 -7.37
C GLU A 333 -16.76 -12.88 -6.91
N ARG A 334 -15.97 -12.22 -6.06
CA ARG A 334 -14.87 -12.82 -5.33
C ARG A 334 -15.28 -14.21 -4.82
N PRO A 335 -14.52 -15.29 -5.12
CA PRO A 335 -14.94 -16.64 -4.80
C PRO A 335 -15.13 -16.84 -3.29
N GLU A 336 -16.22 -17.49 -2.90
CA GLU A 336 -16.52 -17.75 -1.48
C GLU A 336 -15.51 -18.74 -0.88
N VAL A 337 -14.67 -18.27 0.04
CA VAL A 337 -13.69 -19.11 0.73
C VAL A 337 -14.33 -19.85 1.91
N ALA A 338 -14.68 -21.12 1.69
CA ALA A 338 -15.35 -21.95 2.70
C ALA A 338 -14.52 -22.23 3.97
N ASP A 339 -13.18 -22.30 3.85
CA ASP A 339 -12.26 -22.45 4.99
C ASP A 339 -11.05 -21.52 4.83
N PRO A 340 -11.15 -20.26 5.34
CA PRO A 340 -10.04 -19.30 5.28
C PRO A 340 -8.76 -19.78 5.95
N ALA A 341 -8.87 -20.67 6.95
CA ALA A 341 -7.68 -21.23 7.60
C ALA A 341 -6.97 -22.26 6.70
N ALA A 342 -7.70 -22.98 5.85
CA ALA A 342 -7.12 -23.85 4.83
C ALA A 342 -6.48 -23.05 3.70
N ALA A 343 -7.20 -22.06 3.15
CA ALA A 343 -6.68 -21.15 2.14
C ALA A 343 -5.39 -20.46 2.62
N CYS A 344 -5.35 -19.99 3.88
CA CYS A 344 -4.12 -19.42 4.46
C CYS A 344 -2.91 -20.38 4.37
N ARG A 345 -3.12 -21.68 4.63
CA ARG A 345 -2.04 -22.68 4.59
C ARG A 345 -1.61 -22.99 3.17
N GLU A 346 -2.54 -23.00 2.22
CA GLU A 346 -2.24 -23.14 0.80
C GLU A 346 -1.38 -21.97 0.31
N LEU A 347 -1.75 -20.73 0.63
CA LEU A 347 -0.91 -19.57 0.35
C LEU A 347 0.47 -19.67 1.03
N LEU A 348 0.54 -20.20 2.25
CA LEU A 348 1.84 -20.41 2.92
C LEU A 348 2.71 -21.41 2.14
N GLU A 349 2.15 -22.51 1.64
CA GLU A 349 2.85 -23.50 0.83
C GLU A 349 3.34 -22.88 -0.49
N ALA A 350 2.48 -22.15 -1.21
CA ALA A 350 2.86 -21.45 -2.44
C ALA A 350 3.99 -20.43 -2.22
N LEU A 351 3.96 -19.68 -1.11
CA LEU A 351 5.04 -18.74 -0.77
C LEU A 351 6.35 -19.45 -0.39
N GLU A 352 6.28 -20.62 0.26
CA GLU A 352 7.47 -21.45 0.52
C GLU A 352 8.10 -21.94 -0.79
N GLU A 353 7.29 -22.33 -1.78
CA GLU A 353 7.77 -22.69 -3.13
C GLU A 353 8.35 -21.49 -3.87
N ALA A 354 7.74 -20.30 -3.76
CA ALA A 354 8.27 -19.07 -4.34
C ALA A 354 9.68 -18.73 -3.83
N VAL A 355 9.97 -19.01 -2.55
CA VAL A 355 11.33 -18.86 -1.97
C VAL A 355 12.33 -19.78 -2.68
N GLU A 356 11.96 -21.03 -2.99
CA GLU A 356 12.84 -21.96 -3.71
C GLU A 356 13.15 -21.48 -5.13
N VAL A 357 12.15 -20.93 -5.84
CA VAL A 357 12.30 -20.36 -7.20
C VAL A 357 13.29 -19.19 -7.20
N LEU A 358 13.24 -18.35 -6.17
CA LEU A 358 14.12 -17.18 -6.01
C LEU A 358 15.54 -17.53 -5.53
N GLY A 359 15.84 -18.83 -5.33
CA GLY A 359 17.17 -19.32 -4.95
C GLY A 359 17.48 -19.22 -3.45
N GLY A 360 16.44 -19.20 -2.61
CA GLY A 360 16.50 -19.19 -1.14
C GLY A 360 16.84 -20.52 -0.50
#